data_AF-A0A969YZB7-F1
#
_entry.id   AF-A0A969YZB7-F1
#
_cell.length_a   1.000
_cell.length_b   1.000
_cell.length_c   1.000
_cell.angle_alpha   90.00
_cell.angle_beta   90.00
_cell.angle_gamma   90.00
#
_symmetry.space_group_name_H-M   'P 1'
#
loop_
_entity.id
_entity.type
_entity.pdbx_description
1 polymer ?
#
loop_
_entity_poly.entity_id
_entity_poly.type
_entity_poly.pdbx_seq_one_letter_code
_entity_poly.pdbx_strand_id
1 'polypeptide(L)'
;MELIYQGKTKDIYQGADGNIIMKFKDDATGEDGVFNPGANKVGLTIEGSGRAAIRLTKYFFDKLQTEGILTHYVNADIDHNIMVVKPATMFGEGLEVICRYRAVGSFIRRYGKYATEGQELDAFVEITLKDDDRDDPPITKDALIVLGLLNEKEYYEIKKLTKSIASIIKDELATKGIDLYDIKFEFGKIDEKGKIALIDEISGGNMRAFYKGKQVSPLELEKLILG
;
A
#
# COMPACT_ATOMS: atom_id res chain seq x y z
N MET A 1 -23.05 -10.38 6.40
CA MET A 1 -21.67 -10.63 5.94
C MET A 1 -20.93 -11.27 7.10
N GLU A 2 -20.28 -12.40 6.88
CA GLU A 2 -19.48 -13.09 7.92
C GLU A 2 -18.12 -12.41 8.04
N LEU A 3 -17.73 -12.00 9.25
CA LEU A 3 -16.44 -11.34 9.50
C LEU A 3 -15.34 -12.41 9.52
N ILE A 4 -14.33 -12.24 8.68
CA ILE A 4 -13.15 -13.11 8.58
C ILE A 4 -12.02 -12.58 9.47
N TYR A 5 -11.76 -11.27 9.37
CA TYR A 5 -10.63 -10.63 10.05
C TYR A 5 -10.93 -9.15 10.31
N GLN A 6 -10.56 -8.67 11.50
CA GLN A 6 -10.68 -7.27 11.89
C GLN A 6 -9.30 -6.62 11.86
N GLY A 7 -9.03 -5.80 10.85
CA GLY A 7 -7.76 -5.11 10.68
C GLY A 7 -7.74 -3.71 11.30
N LYS A 8 -6.56 -3.07 11.24
CA LYS A 8 -6.35 -1.71 11.78
C LYS A 8 -7.22 -0.69 11.05
N THR A 9 -7.16 -0.65 9.72
CA THR A 9 -7.89 0.32 8.88
C THR A 9 -9.07 -0.28 8.10
N LYS A 10 -9.20 -1.62 8.09
CA LYS A 10 -10.19 -2.34 7.28
C LYS A 10 -10.70 -3.57 8.00
N ASP A 11 -11.98 -3.86 7.84
CA ASP A 11 -12.59 -5.13 8.24
C ASP A 11 -12.79 -6.00 7.00
N ILE A 12 -12.51 -7.30 7.13
CA ILE A 12 -12.53 -8.26 6.03
C ILE A 12 -13.70 -9.22 6.25
N TYR A 13 -14.57 -9.32 5.26
CA TYR A 13 -15.76 -10.19 5.31
C TYR A 13 -15.78 -11.16 4.14
N GLN A 14 -16.48 -12.28 4.34
CA GLN A 14 -16.83 -13.19 3.26
C GLN A 14 -17.84 -12.53 2.32
N GLY A 15 -17.50 -12.48 1.03
CA GLY A 15 -18.36 -12.02 -0.05
C GLY A 15 -19.01 -13.16 -0.83
N ALA A 16 -19.84 -12.79 -1.81
CA ALA A 16 -20.47 -13.72 -2.73
C ALA A 16 -19.45 -14.33 -3.72
N ASP A 17 -19.76 -15.53 -4.22
CA ASP A 17 -18.97 -16.24 -5.25
C ASP A 17 -17.49 -16.44 -4.86
N GLY A 18 -17.21 -16.59 -3.57
CA GLY A 18 -15.86 -16.77 -3.03
C GLY A 18 -15.01 -15.49 -3.00
N ASN A 19 -15.57 -14.34 -3.39
CA ASN A 19 -14.90 -13.05 -3.25
C ASN A 19 -14.81 -12.62 -1.78
N ILE A 20 -13.97 -11.64 -1.53
CA ILE A 20 -13.74 -11.02 -0.23
C ILE A 20 -14.24 -9.58 -0.29
N ILE A 21 -14.83 -9.13 0.82
CA ILE A 21 -15.32 -7.77 1.01
C ILE A 21 -14.39 -7.07 1.99
N MET A 22 -13.74 -6.00 1.53
CA MET A 22 -12.93 -5.12 2.37
C MET A 22 -13.74 -3.87 2.71
N LYS A 23 -14.08 -3.69 3.99
CA LYS A 23 -14.79 -2.50 4.48
C LYS A 23 -13.80 -1.53 5.10
N PHE A 24 -13.67 -0.35 4.51
CA PHE A 24 -12.74 0.68 4.96
C PHE A 24 -13.30 1.43 6.18
N LYS A 25 -12.45 1.64 7.18
CA LYS A 25 -12.77 2.34 8.43
C LYS A 25 -12.14 3.73 8.44
N ASP A 26 -12.66 4.58 9.31
CA ASP A 26 -12.08 5.89 9.60
C ASP A 26 -10.93 5.84 10.63
N ASP A 27 -10.54 4.63 11.04
CA ASP A 27 -9.37 4.40 11.88
C ASP A 27 -8.09 4.62 11.06
N ALA A 28 -7.17 5.41 11.59
CA ALA A 28 -5.89 5.72 10.96
C ALA A 28 -4.70 5.31 11.84
N THR A 29 -3.61 4.90 11.20
CA THR A 29 -2.38 4.54 11.91
C THR A 29 -1.60 5.78 12.33
N GLY A 30 -0.99 5.73 13.50
CA GLY A 30 -0.30 6.86 14.10
C GLY A 30 0.32 6.53 15.45
N GLU A 31 1.06 7.50 15.99
CA GLU A 31 1.63 7.47 17.34
C GLU A 31 1.28 8.79 18.03
N ASP A 32 0.88 8.72 19.31
CA ASP A 32 0.50 9.90 20.13
C ASP A 32 -0.53 10.84 19.48
N GLY A 33 -1.51 10.28 18.75
CA GLY A 33 -2.56 11.06 18.07
C GLY A 33 -2.12 11.72 16.77
N VAL A 34 -0.89 11.46 16.30
CA VAL A 34 -0.35 12.00 15.04
C VAL A 34 -0.39 10.91 13.95
N PHE A 35 -1.02 11.24 12.82
CA PHE A 35 -1.07 10.34 11.65
C PHE A 35 0.33 10.04 11.13
N ASN A 36 0.63 8.75 10.97
CA ASN A 36 1.87 8.27 10.39
C ASN A 36 1.60 7.01 9.55
N PRO A 37 1.75 7.07 8.21
CA PRO A 37 1.47 5.92 7.33
C PRO A 37 2.45 4.75 7.53
N GLY A 38 3.55 4.96 8.26
CA GLY A 38 4.50 3.91 8.64
C GLY A 38 4.44 3.52 10.11
N ALA A 39 3.34 3.84 10.82
CA ALA A 39 3.11 3.39 12.19
C ALA A 39 2.32 2.09 12.24
N ASN A 40 2.55 1.32 13.31
CA ASN A 40 2.03 -0.04 13.47
C ASN A 40 0.83 -0.11 14.41
N LYS A 41 0.32 1.02 14.88
CA LYS A 41 -0.81 1.08 15.81
C LYS A 41 -1.86 2.05 15.30
N VAL A 42 -3.13 1.77 15.63
CA VAL A 42 -4.20 2.76 15.47
C VAL A 42 -3.93 3.87 16.47
N GLY A 43 -3.67 5.07 15.95
CA GLY A 43 -3.29 6.22 16.77
C GLY A 43 -4.40 7.26 16.88
N LEU A 44 -5.38 7.24 15.97
CA LEU A 44 -6.47 8.21 15.87
C LEU A 44 -7.59 7.74 14.93
N THR A 45 -8.75 8.37 15.03
CA THR A 45 -9.86 8.26 14.07
C THR A 45 -9.95 9.57 13.29
N ILE A 46 -9.99 9.50 11.97
CA ILE A 46 -10.10 10.65 11.07
C ILE A 46 -11.39 10.48 10.27
N GLU A 47 -12.42 11.26 10.61
CA GLU A 47 -13.71 11.20 9.92
C GLU A 47 -13.53 11.34 8.40
N GLY A 48 -14.10 10.38 7.65
CA GLY A 48 -14.03 10.32 6.20
C GLY A 48 -12.74 9.71 5.63
N SER A 49 -11.77 9.29 6.43
CA SER A 49 -10.53 8.69 5.91
C SER A 49 -10.77 7.36 5.21
N GLY A 50 -11.72 6.55 5.67
CA GLY A 50 -12.10 5.31 4.99
C GLY A 50 -12.71 5.57 3.63
N ARG A 51 -13.60 6.58 3.54
CA ARG A 51 -14.20 7.02 2.26
C ARG A 51 -13.16 7.59 1.31
N ALA A 52 -12.23 8.40 1.80
CA ALA A 52 -11.15 8.94 0.99
C ALA A 52 -10.22 7.83 0.46
N ALA A 53 -9.89 6.86 1.33
CA ALA A 53 -9.02 5.75 0.98
C ALA A 53 -9.62 4.87 -0.11
N ILE A 54 -10.89 4.48 0.00
CA ILE A 54 -11.54 3.65 -1.02
C ILE A 54 -11.73 4.40 -2.35
N ARG A 55 -11.99 5.71 -2.32
CA ARG A 55 -12.11 6.52 -3.56
C ARG A 55 -10.80 6.57 -4.33
N LEU A 56 -9.69 6.87 -3.66
CA LEU A 56 -8.36 6.82 -4.27
C LEU A 56 -7.99 5.41 -4.74
N THR A 57 -8.28 4.41 -3.91
CA THR A 57 -7.99 3.00 -4.24
C THR A 57 -8.72 2.56 -5.49
N LYS A 58 -10.02 2.86 -5.59
CA LYS A 58 -10.83 2.60 -6.78
C LYS A 58 -10.21 3.28 -8.01
N TYR A 59 -9.89 4.57 -7.90
CA TYR A 59 -9.33 5.33 -9.01
C TYR A 59 -8.01 4.73 -9.53
N PHE A 60 -7.07 4.42 -8.64
CA PHE A 60 -5.80 3.83 -9.04
C PHE A 60 -5.94 2.39 -9.53
N PHE A 61 -6.81 1.58 -8.93
CA PHE A 61 -7.04 0.22 -9.44
C PHE A 61 -7.70 0.21 -10.82
N ASP A 62 -8.68 1.09 -11.08
CA ASP A 62 -9.27 1.24 -12.40
C ASP A 62 -8.18 1.64 -13.42
N LYS A 63 -7.30 2.58 -13.08
CA LYS A 63 -6.14 2.98 -13.91
C LYS A 63 -5.18 1.80 -14.16
N LEU A 64 -4.79 1.07 -13.12
CA LEU A 64 -3.89 -0.07 -13.25
C LEU A 64 -4.45 -1.18 -14.14
N GLN A 65 -5.77 -1.42 -14.09
CA GLN A 65 -6.42 -2.36 -15.01
C GLN A 65 -6.31 -1.91 -16.47
N THR A 66 -6.43 -0.61 -16.76
CA THR A 66 -6.23 -0.08 -18.14
C THR A 66 -4.79 -0.26 -18.63
N GLU A 67 -3.81 -0.26 -17.74
CA GLU A 67 -2.39 -0.51 -18.03
C GLU A 67 -2.03 -2.00 -18.04
N GLY A 68 -3.03 -2.89 -17.87
CA GLY A 68 -2.83 -4.35 -17.88
C GLY A 68 -2.14 -4.90 -16.62
N ILE A 69 -2.08 -4.14 -15.53
CA ILE A 69 -1.55 -4.60 -14.24
C ILE A 69 -2.60 -5.46 -13.53
N LEU A 70 -2.19 -6.66 -13.12
CA LEU A 70 -3.05 -7.59 -12.42
C LEU A 70 -3.24 -7.17 -10.96
N THR A 71 -4.49 -7.04 -10.53
CA THR A 71 -4.86 -6.72 -9.15
C THR A 71 -5.97 -7.64 -8.65
N HIS A 72 -6.17 -7.71 -7.33
CA HIS A 72 -7.31 -8.43 -6.76
C HIS A 72 -8.64 -7.70 -6.92
N TYR A 73 -8.63 -6.44 -7.34
CA TYR A 73 -9.82 -5.58 -7.32
C TYR A 73 -10.86 -6.02 -8.35
N VAL A 74 -12.12 -6.09 -7.91
CA VAL A 74 -13.29 -6.43 -8.74
C VAL A 74 -14.17 -5.20 -8.94
N ASN A 75 -14.65 -4.60 -7.86
CA ASN A 75 -15.41 -3.34 -7.88
C ASN A 75 -15.40 -2.68 -6.48
N ALA A 76 -15.99 -1.50 -6.37
CA ALA A 76 -16.19 -0.82 -5.09
C ALA A 76 -17.51 -0.06 -5.04
N ASP A 77 -18.11 -0.05 -3.85
CA ASP A 77 -19.25 0.77 -3.44
C ASP A 77 -18.74 1.83 -2.46
N ILE A 78 -18.67 3.07 -2.96
CA ILE A 78 -18.12 4.21 -2.22
C ILE A 78 -19.06 4.69 -1.11
N ASP A 79 -20.37 4.52 -1.27
CA ASP A 79 -21.33 5.01 -0.27
C ASP A 79 -21.34 4.12 0.98
N HIS A 80 -21.00 2.83 0.81
CA HIS A 80 -20.87 1.88 1.92
C HIS A 80 -19.42 1.62 2.35
N ASN A 81 -18.44 2.33 1.77
CA ASN A 81 -17.00 2.13 2.00
C ASN A 81 -16.55 0.67 1.81
N ILE A 82 -17.07 -0.02 0.79
CA ILE A 82 -16.82 -1.44 0.54
C ILE A 82 -16.13 -1.65 -0.81
N MET A 83 -15.03 -2.42 -0.80
CA MET A 83 -14.38 -2.91 -2.00
C MET A 83 -14.51 -4.44 -2.08
N VAL A 84 -14.94 -4.95 -3.24
CA VAL A 84 -14.98 -6.38 -3.52
C VAL A 84 -13.70 -6.78 -4.23
N VAL A 85 -13.05 -7.83 -3.73
CA VAL A 85 -11.77 -8.32 -4.24
C VAL A 85 -11.78 -9.83 -4.40
N LYS A 86 -10.95 -10.33 -5.31
CA LYS A 86 -10.66 -11.77 -5.43
C LYS A 86 -9.85 -12.22 -4.21
N PRO A 87 -10.07 -13.44 -3.70
CA PRO A 87 -9.21 -13.99 -2.65
C PRO A 87 -7.77 -14.12 -3.17
N ALA A 88 -6.82 -13.81 -2.30
CA ALA A 88 -5.39 -13.91 -2.58
C ALA A 88 -4.69 -14.73 -1.50
N THR A 89 -3.73 -15.55 -1.90
CA THR A 89 -2.82 -16.24 -1.00
C THR A 89 -1.62 -15.34 -0.74
N MET A 90 -1.38 -14.99 0.52
CA MET A 90 -0.26 -14.13 0.91
C MET A 90 1.09 -14.85 0.78
N PHE A 91 2.16 -14.07 0.62
CA PHE A 91 3.53 -14.56 0.81
C PHE A 91 3.86 -14.53 2.30
N GLY A 92 4.05 -15.70 2.92
CA GLY A 92 4.13 -15.82 4.38
C GLY A 92 2.85 -15.29 5.03
N GLU A 93 2.99 -14.39 6.01
CA GLU A 93 1.87 -13.67 6.65
C GLU A 93 1.57 -12.31 5.99
N GLY A 94 2.18 -12.06 4.83
CA GLY A 94 2.13 -10.80 4.12
C GLY A 94 3.47 -10.07 4.14
N LEU A 95 3.82 -9.48 3.00
CA LEU A 95 5.03 -8.70 2.81
C LEU A 95 4.65 -7.29 2.41
N GLU A 96 5.33 -6.33 3.00
CA GLU A 96 5.22 -4.92 2.66
C GLU A 96 6.34 -4.55 1.70
N VAL A 97 5.99 -4.15 0.48
CA VAL A 97 6.96 -3.83 -0.57
C VAL A 97 6.93 -2.33 -0.82
N ILE A 98 8.00 -1.64 -0.42
CA ILE A 98 8.07 -0.19 -0.40
C ILE A 98 8.92 0.31 -1.56
N CYS A 99 8.36 1.18 -2.39
CA CYS A 99 9.09 1.94 -3.39
C CYS A 99 9.39 3.35 -2.84
N ARG A 100 10.64 3.80 -2.95
CA ARG A 100 11.10 5.11 -2.49
C ARG A 100 11.73 5.90 -3.65
N TYR A 101 11.21 7.10 -3.89
CA TYR A 101 11.83 8.11 -4.77
C TYR A 101 12.61 9.17 -3.99
N ARG A 102 12.36 9.27 -2.68
CA ARG A 102 13.04 10.16 -1.75
C ARG A 102 13.40 9.41 -0.47
N ALA A 103 14.55 9.74 0.11
CA ALA A 103 14.98 9.19 1.39
C ALA A 103 14.20 9.87 2.51
N VAL A 104 13.25 9.14 3.11
CA VAL A 104 12.38 9.64 4.19
C VAL A 104 12.04 8.55 5.20
N GLY A 105 11.55 8.95 6.37
CA GLY A 105 10.97 8.04 7.34
C GLY A 105 11.93 6.94 7.79
N SER A 106 11.51 5.67 7.70
CA SER A 106 12.31 4.53 8.18
C SER A 106 13.63 4.36 7.42
N PHE A 107 13.73 4.83 6.17
CA PHE A 107 14.98 4.82 5.43
C PHE A 107 16.02 5.74 6.08
N ILE A 108 15.63 6.97 6.44
CA ILE A 108 16.53 7.94 7.09
C ILE A 108 16.86 7.51 8.51
N ARG A 109 15.93 6.89 9.25
CA ARG A 109 16.23 6.31 10.57
C ARG A 109 17.34 5.25 10.49
N ARG A 110 17.35 4.40 9.45
CA ARG A 110 18.37 3.35 9.27
C ARG A 110 19.67 3.86 8.66
N TYR A 111 19.60 4.77 7.70
CA TYR A 111 20.73 5.14 6.84
C TYR A 111 21.14 6.62 6.94
N GLY A 112 20.65 7.37 7.93
CA GLY A 112 20.87 8.82 8.05
C GLY A 112 22.33 9.27 8.20
N LYS A 113 23.26 8.35 8.51
CA LYS A 113 24.70 8.64 8.43
C LYS A 113 25.20 8.82 6.99
N TYR A 114 24.50 8.25 6.01
CA TYR A 114 24.88 8.18 4.60
C TYR A 114 23.83 8.78 3.65
N ALA A 115 22.72 9.29 4.19
CA ALA A 115 21.64 9.88 3.43
C ALA A 115 21.03 11.08 4.17
N THR A 116 20.60 12.09 3.43
CA THR A 116 19.88 13.25 3.97
C THR A 116 18.38 13.14 3.69
N GLU A 117 17.54 13.68 4.59
CA GLU A 117 16.08 13.73 4.38
C GLU A 117 15.76 14.37 3.03
N GLY A 118 14.89 13.73 2.24
CA GLY A 118 14.53 14.17 0.90
C GLY A 118 15.57 13.90 -0.19
N GLN A 119 16.69 13.22 0.11
CA GLN A 119 17.67 12.83 -0.90
C GLN A 119 17.00 11.98 -2.00
N GLU A 120 17.34 12.24 -3.26
CA GLU A 120 16.80 11.48 -4.38
C GLU A 120 17.20 10.00 -4.31
N LEU A 121 16.22 9.12 -4.56
CA LEU A 121 16.40 7.69 -4.71
C LEU A 121 15.84 7.24 -6.06
N ASP A 122 16.55 6.36 -6.76
CA ASP A 122 16.13 5.83 -8.07
C ASP A 122 15.15 4.66 -7.93
N ALA A 123 13.89 4.98 -7.57
CA ALA A 123 12.82 4.02 -7.34
C ALA A 123 13.32 2.82 -6.51
N PHE A 124 13.94 3.12 -5.37
CA PHE A 124 14.54 2.11 -4.50
C PHE A 124 13.45 1.23 -3.92
N VAL A 125 13.61 -0.09 -4.02
CA VAL A 125 12.64 -1.07 -3.50
C VAL A 125 13.25 -1.82 -2.33
N GLU A 126 12.53 -1.80 -1.20
CA GLU A 126 12.79 -2.62 -0.03
C GLU A 126 11.55 -3.40 0.39
N ILE A 127 11.75 -4.48 1.13
CA ILE A 127 10.68 -5.32 1.63
C ILE A 127 10.80 -5.37 3.16
N THR A 128 9.68 -5.18 3.85
CA THR A 128 9.54 -5.36 5.30
C THR A 128 8.61 -6.54 5.59
N LEU A 129 8.87 -7.22 6.70
CA LEU A 129 7.96 -8.24 7.23
C LEU A 129 6.80 -7.55 7.95
N LYS A 130 5.62 -8.19 7.97
CA LYS A 130 4.52 -7.81 8.88
C LYS A 130 4.72 -8.56 10.20
N ASP A 131 5.57 -8.01 11.05
CA ASP A 131 5.97 -8.59 12.33
C ASP A 131 5.96 -7.46 13.36
N ASP A 132 4.76 -7.18 13.88
CA ASP A 132 4.51 -6.11 14.86
C ASP A 132 5.37 -6.29 16.13
N ASP A 133 5.74 -7.53 16.49
CA ASP A 133 6.60 -7.83 17.66
C ASP A 133 8.07 -7.42 17.45
N ARG A 134 8.48 -7.20 16.19
CA ARG A 134 9.84 -6.82 15.79
C ARG A 134 9.90 -5.52 14.99
N ASP A 135 8.87 -4.70 15.09
CA ASP A 135 8.75 -3.39 14.43
C ASP A 135 8.89 -3.45 12.90
N ASP A 136 8.28 -4.47 12.26
CA ASP A 136 8.26 -4.67 10.80
C ASP A 136 9.65 -4.56 10.14
N PRO A 137 10.58 -5.48 10.47
CA PRO A 137 11.97 -5.34 10.09
C PRO A 137 12.16 -5.46 8.57
N PRO A 138 13.14 -4.74 7.98
CA PRO A 138 13.52 -4.95 6.60
C PRO A 138 14.12 -6.34 6.42
N ILE A 139 13.79 -6.99 5.31
CA ILE A 139 14.28 -8.33 4.97
C ILE A 139 15.00 -8.33 3.62
N THR A 140 16.14 -9.01 3.57
CA THR A 140 16.96 -9.12 2.35
C THR A 140 16.41 -10.19 1.41
N LYS A 141 16.78 -10.13 0.12
CA LYS A 141 16.46 -11.16 -0.88
C LYS A 141 16.88 -12.56 -0.42
N ASP A 142 18.10 -12.70 0.09
CA ASP A 142 18.63 -14.00 0.51
C ASP A 142 17.83 -14.59 1.68
N ALA A 143 17.44 -13.74 2.64
CA ALA A 143 16.59 -14.14 3.74
C ALA A 143 15.17 -14.54 3.26
N LEU A 144 14.58 -13.78 2.34
CA LEU A 144 13.28 -14.11 1.73
C LEU A 144 13.30 -15.50 1.07
N ILE A 145 14.40 -15.84 0.38
CA ILE A 145 14.55 -17.12 -0.32
C ILE A 145 14.81 -18.27 0.67
N VAL A 146 15.74 -18.12 1.61
CA VAL A 146 16.10 -19.20 2.54
C VAL A 146 14.96 -19.52 3.53
N LEU A 147 14.14 -18.52 3.87
CA LEU A 147 12.94 -18.69 4.70
C LEU A 147 11.72 -19.16 3.90
N GLY A 148 11.83 -19.32 2.58
CA GLY A 148 10.73 -19.81 1.74
C GLY A 148 9.57 -18.82 1.57
N LEU A 149 9.78 -17.53 1.86
CA LEU A 149 8.76 -16.48 1.71
C LEU A 149 8.55 -16.09 0.23
N LEU A 150 9.64 -16.10 -0.54
CA LEU A 150 9.64 -15.91 -1.99
C LEU A 150 10.67 -16.82 -2.63
N ASN A 151 10.40 -17.31 -3.84
CA ASN A 151 11.48 -17.77 -4.70
C ASN A 151 12.11 -16.61 -5.48
N GLU A 152 13.24 -16.87 -6.13
CA GLU A 152 14.00 -15.84 -6.85
C GLU A 152 13.20 -15.18 -7.99
N LYS A 153 12.39 -15.95 -8.72
CA LYS A 153 11.56 -15.41 -9.82
C LYS A 153 10.49 -14.48 -9.28
N GLU A 154 9.81 -14.88 -8.20
CA GLU A 154 8.78 -14.08 -7.53
C GLU A 154 9.36 -12.77 -7.00
N TYR A 155 10.55 -12.81 -6.39
CA TYR A 155 11.23 -11.58 -5.93
C TYR A 155 11.45 -10.58 -7.07
N TYR A 156 12.00 -11.02 -8.20
CA TYR A 156 12.24 -10.13 -9.34
C TYR A 156 10.95 -9.64 -10.00
N GLU A 157 9.92 -10.50 -10.07
CA GLU A 157 8.60 -10.12 -10.58
C GLU A 157 7.94 -9.06 -9.71
N ILE A 158 7.89 -9.27 -8.39
CA ILE A 158 7.36 -8.31 -7.41
C ILE A 158 8.14 -6.99 -7.48
N LYS A 159 9.47 -7.03 -7.54
CA LYS A 159 10.30 -5.82 -7.65
C LYS A 159 10.00 -5.06 -8.95
N LYS A 160 9.82 -5.76 -10.07
CA LYS A 160 9.45 -5.16 -11.35
C LYS A 160 8.06 -4.52 -11.28
N LEU A 161 7.06 -5.27 -10.81
CA LEU A 161 5.69 -4.77 -10.64
C LEU A 161 5.65 -3.54 -9.74
N THR A 162 6.36 -3.58 -8.61
CA THR A 162 6.48 -2.45 -7.67
C THR A 162 6.96 -1.19 -8.37
N LYS A 163 8.05 -1.28 -9.16
CA LYS A 163 8.57 -0.11 -9.89
C LYS A 163 7.58 0.38 -10.96
N SER A 164 6.95 -0.52 -11.70
CA SER A 164 5.96 -0.16 -12.72
C SER A 164 4.74 0.54 -12.12
N ILE A 165 4.15 -0.04 -11.07
CA ILE A 165 2.98 0.51 -10.37
C ILE A 165 3.33 1.86 -9.74
N ALA A 166 4.46 1.95 -9.03
CA ALA A 166 4.91 3.21 -8.43
C ALA A 166 5.13 4.32 -9.47
N SER A 167 5.64 3.98 -10.66
CA SER A 167 5.80 4.94 -11.75
C SER A 167 4.46 5.47 -12.24
N ILE A 168 3.48 4.58 -12.46
CA ILE A 168 2.13 4.98 -12.90
C ILE A 168 1.50 5.93 -11.88
N ILE A 169 1.59 5.60 -10.59
CA ILE A 169 1.05 6.43 -9.51
C ILE A 169 1.79 7.77 -9.44
N LYS A 170 3.13 7.76 -9.52
CA LYS A 170 3.94 8.98 -9.55
C LYS A 170 3.55 9.90 -10.71
N ASP A 171 3.39 9.36 -11.90
CA ASP A 171 3.04 10.12 -13.10
C ASP A 171 1.64 10.74 -12.96
N GLU A 172 0.68 9.98 -12.42
CA GLU A 172 -0.67 10.48 -12.15
C GLU A 172 -0.68 11.62 -11.11
N LEU A 173 0.04 11.45 -10.00
CA LEU A 173 0.23 12.49 -8.98
C LEU A 173 0.88 13.76 -9.57
N ALA A 174 1.87 13.58 -10.45
CA ALA A 174 2.58 14.67 -11.10
C ALA A 174 1.66 15.52 -12.00
N THR A 175 0.59 14.96 -12.58
CA THR A 175 -0.40 15.74 -13.34
C THR A 175 -1.11 16.79 -12.50
N LYS A 176 -1.14 16.62 -11.17
CA LYS A 176 -1.68 17.57 -10.19
C LYS A 176 -0.60 18.39 -9.49
N GLY A 177 0.67 18.26 -9.90
CA GLY A 177 1.81 18.91 -9.26
C GLY A 177 2.14 18.33 -7.87
N ILE A 178 1.84 17.06 -7.65
CA ILE A 178 2.11 16.33 -6.40
C ILE A 178 3.32 15.41 -6.60
N ASP A 179 4.29 15.49 -5.71
CA ASP A 179 5.47 14.65 -5.68
C ASP A 179 5.24 13.39 -4.84
N LEU A 180 5.50 12.21 -5.41
CA LEU A 180 5.51 10.95 -4.66
C LEU A 180 6.88 10.71 -4.03
N TYR A 181 6.95 10.62 -2.70
CA TYR A 181 8.20 10.37 -1.97
C TYR A 181 8.43 8.88 -1.74
N ASP A 182 7.43 8.19 -1.20
CA ASP A 182 7.41 6.73 -1.10
C ASP A 182 5.97 6.18 -1.11
N ILE A 183 5.85 4.90 -1.43
CA ILE A 183 4.58 4.16 -1.41
C ILE A 183 4.83 2.70 -1.04
N LYS A 184 3.90 2.11 -0.29
CA LYS A 184 3.93 0.72 0.17
C LYS A 184 2.82 -0.09 -0.50
N PHE A 185 3.18 -1.27 -0.99
CA PHE A 185 2.26 -2.22 -1.60
C PHE A 185 2.27 -3.56 -0.87
N GLU A 186 1.20 -4.31 -1.04
CA GLU A 186 1.14 -5.73 -0.70
C GLU A 186 0.85 -6.52 -1.97
N PHE A 187 1.44 -7.72 -2.07
CA PHE A 187 1.21 -8.64 -3.18
C PHE A 187 0.73 -9.99 -2.66
N GLY A 188 -0.06 -10.66 -3.48
CA GLY A 188 -0.51 -12.02 -3.22
C GLY A 188 -0.64 -12.80 -4.52
N LYS A 189 -0.80 -14.11 -4.39
CA LYS A 189 -1.13 -15.00 -5.49
C LYS A 189 -2.63 -15.12 -5.63
N ILE A 190 -3.16 -14.82 -6.80
CA ILE A 190 -4.57 -15.02 -7.13
C ILE A 190 -4.70 -16.14 -8.16
N ASP A 191 -5.92 -16.69 -8.25
CA ASP A 191 -6.30 -17.77 -9.16
C ASP A 191 -5.54 -19.10 -8.97
N GLU A 192 -6.02 -20.17 -9.62
CA GLU A 192 -5.45 -21.51 -9.51
C GLU A 192 -4.03 -21.62 -10.10
N LYS A 193 -3.64 -20.69 -10.97
CA LYS A 193 -2.31 -20.64 -11.57
C LYS A 193 -1.31 -19.87 -10.70
N GLY A 194 -1.78 -19.27 -9.60
CA GLY A 194 -0.95 -18.59 -8.62
C GLY A 194 -0.27 -17.34 -9.17
N LYS A 195 -0.97 -16.57 -10.00
CA LYS A 195 -0.43 -15.33 -10.59
C LYS A 195 -0.23 -14.27 -9.50
N ILE A 196 0.89 -13.57 -9.56
CA ILE A 196 1.17 -12.45 -8.65
C ILE A 196 0.29 -11.25 -9.04
N ALA A 197 -0.44 -10.73 -8.06
CA ALA A 197 -1.29 -9.57 -8.22
C ALA A 197 -1.02 -8.55 -7.10
N LEU A 198 -1.22 -7.27 -7.41
CA LEU A 198 -1.31 -6.23 -6.41
C LEU A 198 -2.60 -6.43 -5.60
N ILE A 199 -2.47 -6.41 -4.28
CA ILE A 199 -3.59 -6.56 -3.34
C ILE A 199 -3.66 -5.36 -2.39
N ASP A 200 -4.49 -5.48 -1.36
CA ASP A 200 -4.81 -4.42 -0.40
C ASP A 200 -5.36 -3.15 -1.08
N GLU A 201 -4.73 -1.99 -0.89
CA GLU A 201 -5.22 -0.68 -1.31
C GLU A 201 -4.14 0.20 -1.95
N ILE A 202 -4.54 1.30 -2.59
CA ILE A 202 -3.65 2.42 -2.98
C ILE A 202 -4.32 3.71 -2.51
N SER A 203 -3.84 4.28 -1.41
CA SER A 203 -4.51 5.38 -0.73
C SER A 203 -3.50 6.37 -0.15
N GLY A 204 -3.98 7.50 0.39
CA GLY A 204 -3.12 8.38 1.19
C GLY A 204 -2.62 7.74 2.49
N GLY A 205 -3.19 6.60 2.91
CA GLY A 205 -2.78 5.82 4.07
C GLY A 205 -1.48 5.04 3.87
N ASN A 206 -1.10 4.73 2.62
CA ASN A 206 0.08 3.92 2.32
C ASN A 206 1.11 4.62 1.40
N MET A 207 1.02 5.93 1.25
CA MET A 207 2.02 6.73 0.53
C MET A 207 2.34 8.05 1.22
N ARG A 208 3.54 8.59 0.98
CA ARG A 208 3.88 9.97 1.31
C ARG A 208 3.90 10.79 0.03
N ALA A 209 2.96 11.74 -0.06
CA ALA A 209 2.81 12.65 -1.17
C ALA A 209 3.03 14.09 -0.71
N PHE A 210 3.66 14.92 -1.55
CA PHE A 210 3.99 16.32 -1.24
C PHE A 210 3.40 17.24 -2.30
N TYR A 211 2.70 18.28 -1.86
CA TYR A 211 2.18 19.33 -2.74
C TYR A 211 2.81 20.66 -2.33
N LYS A 212 3.48 21.33 -3.28
CA LYS A 212 4.19 22.60 -3.03
C LYS A 212 5.16 22.53 -1.83
N GLY A 213 5.90 21.42 -1.73
CA GLY A 213 6.90 21.19 -0.68
C GLY A 213 6.35 20.84 0.70
N LYS A 214 5.03 20.64 0.85
CA LYS A 214 4.41 20.18 2.09
C LYS A 214 3.80 18.80 1.92
N GLN A 215 3.99 17.94 2.92
CA GLN A 215 3.31 16.65 2.93
C GLN A 215 1.80 16.89 3.00
N VAL A 216 1.04 16.19 2.16
CA VAL A 216 -0.43 16.24 2.16
C VAL A 216 -0.99 15.14 3.04
N SER A 217 -2.06 15.44 3.76
CA SER A 217 -2.82 14.42 4.50
C SER A 217 -3.59 13.50 3.54
N PRO A 218 -4.03 12.30 3.99
CA PRO A 218 -4.80 11.40 3.14
C PRO A 218 -6.08 12.02 2.56
N LEU A 219 -6.79 12.83 3.36
CA LEU A 219 -8.01 13.52 2.93
C LEU A 219 -7.72 14.62 1.90
N GLU A 220 -6.63 15.37 2.08
CA GLU A 220 -6.23 16.40 1.12
C GLU A 220 -5.77 15.77 -0.20
N LEU A 221 -5.03 14.66 -0.13
CA LEU A 221 -4.57 13.93 -1.31
C LEU A 221 -5.75 13.48 -2.17
N GLU A 222 -6.79 12.93 -1.55
CA GLU A 222 -8.00 12.49 -2.27
C GLU A 222 -8.66 13.66 -3.02
N LYS A 223 -8.87 14.79 -2.34
CA LYS A 223 -9.45 16.00 -2.94
C LYS A 223 -8.59 16.55 -4.09
N LEU A 224 -7.27 16.59 -3.91
CA LEU A 224 -6.37 17.11 -4.95
C LEU A 224 -6.38 16.25 -6.22
N ILE A 225 -6.58 14.93 -6.08
CA ILE A 225 -6.57 13.99 -7.20
C ILE A 225 -7.94 13.89 -7.87
N LEU A 226 -9.01 13.78 -7.08
CA LEU A 226 -10.34 13.43 -7.58
C LEU A 226 -11.30 14.63 -7.76
N GLY A 227 -11.01 15.79 -7.14
CA GLY A 227 -11.88 16.96 -7.18
C GLY A 227 -12.93 16.94 -6.10
#